data_AF-A0A7M7N575-F1
#
_entry.id   AF-A0A7M7N575-F1
#
_cell.length_a   1.000
_cell.length_b   1.000
_cell.length_c   1.000
_cell.angle_alpha   90.00
_cell.angle_beta   90.00
_cell.angle_gamma   90.00
#
_symmetry.space_group_name_H-M   'P 1'
#
loop_
_entity.id
_entity.type
_entity.pdbx_description
1 polymer ?
#
loop_
_entity_poly.entity_id
_entity_poly.type
_entity_poly.pdbx_seq_one_letter_code
_entity_poly.pdbx_strand_id
1 'polypeptide(L)'
;MSHKTNSTLLPALRIRTIMKSSPEISAISQESLYLITKATELFVGCLAQESLKKSASPRNVVYNDLANVVNDEEEFQFLADVVPTKILASEYLEMMKQQEQEGNSGND
;
A
#
# COMPACT_ATOMS: atom_id res chain seq x y z
N MET A 1 8.45 -17.34 -32.98
CA MET A 1 8.87 -17.08 -31.59
C MET A 1 8.66 -15.60 -31.32
N SER A 2 7.68 -15.23 -30.50
CA SER A 2 7.39 -13.82 -30.23
C SER A 2 8.53 -13.27 -29.37
N HIS A 3 9.29 -12.30 -29.89
CA HIS A 3 10.27 -11.56 -29.09
C HIS A 3 9.50 -10.88 -27.96
N LYS A 4 9.63 -11.40 -26.74
CA LYS A 4 9.15 -10.74 -25.53
C LYS A 4 9.92 -9.43 -25.47
N THR A 5 9.29 -8.34 -25.90
CA THR A 5 9.91 -7.02 -25.84
C THR A 5 10.27 -6.79 -24.39
N ASN A 6 11.52 -6.35 -24.13
CA ASN A 6 11.95 -5.86 -22.83
C ASN A 6 11.23 -4.53 -22.50
N SER A 7 9.90 -4.53 -22.61
CA SER A 7 9.03 -3.38 -22.51
C SER A 7 8.45 -3.33 -21.11
N THR A 8 8.61 -2.19 -20.46
CA THR A 8 7.85 -1.83 -19.26
C THR A 8 6.46 -1.34 -19.67
N LEU A 9 5.45 -1.62 -18.84
CA LEU A 9 4.11 -1.05 -18.93
C LEU A 9 4.08 0.35 -18.32
N LEU A 10 4.84 0.56 -17.25
CA LEU A 10 4.93 1.86 -16.60
C LEU A 10 5.92 2.78 -17.36
N PRO A 11 5.62 4.09 -17.47
CA PRO A 11 6.51 5.05 -18.13
C PRO A 11 7.80 5.26 -17.33
N ALA A 12 8.93 4.78 -17.87
CA ALA A 12 10.23 4.84 -17.19
C ALA A 12 10.64 6.26 -16.75
N LEU A 13 10.26 7.30 -17.51
CA LEU A 13 10.58 8.68 -17.12
C LEU A 13 9.84 9.12 -15.84
N ARG A 14 8.59 8.67 -15.65
CA ARG A 14 7.82 8.96 -14.43
C ARG A 14 8.40 8.23 -13.22
N ILE A 15 8.79 6.97 -13.40
CA ILE A 15 9.48 6.20 -12.36
C ILE A 15 10.79 6.88 -11.97
N ARG A 16 11.60 7.33 -12.94
CA ARG A 16 12.83 8.08 -12.67
C ARG A 16 12.57 9.36 -11.88
N THR A 17 11.52 10.11 -12.18
CA THR A 17 11.15 11.32 -11.43
C THR A 17 10.79 10.99 -9.98
N ILE A 18 10.01 9.93 -9.75
CA ILE A 18 9.65 9.47 -8.40
C ILE A 18 10.90 9.01 -7.64
N MET A 19 11.78 8.22 -8.26
CA MET A 19 13.03 7.81 -7.61
C MET A 19 13.88 9.04 -7.19
N LYS A 20 13.94 10.08 -8.02
CA LYS A 20 14.68 11.33 -7.72
C LYS A 20 13.99 12.24 -6.69
N SER A 21 12.76 11.97 -6.28
CA SER A 21 12.13 12.75 -5.21
C SER A 21 12.71 12.41 -3.84
N SER A 22 13.44 11.30 -3.72
CA SER A 22 14.23 10.99 -2.52
C SER A 22 15.52 11.81 -2.52
N PRO A 23 15.81 12.57 -1.45
CA PRO A 23 17.00 13.42 -1.37
C PRO A 23 18.31 12.62 -1.40
N GLU A 24 18.28 11.33 -1.05
CA GLU A 24 19.44 10.45 -1.01
C GLU A 24 19.88 9.92 -2.39
N ILE A 25 19.07 10.12 -3.45
CA ILE A 25 19.31 9.54 -4.78
C ILE A 25 19.96 10.57 -5.71
N SER A 26 21.28 10.50 -5.84
CA SER A 26 22.06 11.41 -6.72
C SER A 26 22.06 10.98 -8.19
N ALA A 27 22.17 9.67 -8.46
CA ALA A 27 22.22 9.11 -9.81
C ALA A 27 21.43 7.79 -9.91
N ILE A 28 20.89 7.52 -11.10
CA ILE A 28 20.10 6.32 -11.39
C ILE A 28 20.60 5.70 -12.69
N SER A 29 21.14 4.49 -12.59
CA SER A 29 21.54 3.68 -13.75
C SER A 29 20.32 3.22 -14.56
N GLN A 30 20.52 2.85 -15.83
CA GLN A 30 19.42 2.34 -16.65
C GLN A 30 18.92 0.96 -16.15
N GLU A 31 19.82 0.12 -15.66
CA GLU A 31 19.47 -1.20 -15.11
C GLU A 31 18.63 -1.07 -13.83
N SER A 32 19.02 -0.17 -12.92
CA SER A 32 18.24 0.13 -11.71
C SER A 32 16.87 0.69 -12.06
N LEU A 33 16.80 1.60 -13.04
CA LEU A 33 15.52 2.14 -13.50
C LEU A 33 14.61 1.04 -14.06
N TYR A 34 15.15 0.15 -14.89
CA TYR A 34 14.39 -0.96 -15.46
C TYR A 34 13.90 -1.92 -14.37
N LEU A 35 14.79 -2.31 -13.43
CA LEU A 35 14.47 -3.22 -12.34
C LEU A 35 13.36 -2.64 -11.44
N ILE A 36 13.50 -1.39 -11.01
CA ILE A 36 12.48 -0.73 -10.18
C ILE A 36 11.17 -0.60 -10.95
N THR A 37 11.20 -0.24 -12.23
CA THR A 37 9.98 -0.17 -13.05
C THR A 37 9.25 -1.52 -13.09
N LYS A 38 9.99 -2.63 -13.25
CA LYS A 38 9.42 -3.98 -13.23
C LYS A 38 8.94 -4.40 -11.85
N ALA A 39 9.67 -4.07 -10.80
CA ALA A 39 9.24 -4.32 -9.43
C ALA A 39 7.94 -3.58 -9.10
N THR A 40 7.80 -2.30 -9.52
CA THR A 40 6.57 -1.53 -9.32
C THR A 40 5.38 -2.11 -10.08
N GLU A 41 5.58 -2.58 -11.31
CA GLU A 41 4.53 -3.29 -12.07
C GLU A 41 4.03 -4.54 -11.33
N LEU A 42 4.96 -5.36 -10.85
CA LEU A 42 4.64 -6.57 -10.11
C LEU A 42 3.98 -6.25 -8.77
N PHE A 43 4.47 -5.23 -8.08
CA PHE A 43 3.92 -4.79 -6.80
C PHE A 43 2.44 -4.36 -6.93
N VAL A 44 2.10 -3.54 -7.93
CA VAL A 44 0.71 -3.13 -8.15
C VAL A 44 -0.19 -4.33 -8.44
N GLY A 45 0.30 -5.29 -9.24
CA GLY A 45 -0.41 -6.54 -9.50
C GLY A 45 -0.60 -7.39 -8.24
N CYS A 46 0.45 -7.51 -7.42
CA CYS A 46 0.42 -8.22 -6.15
C CYS A 46 -0.60 -7.60 -5.18
N LEU A 47 -0.51 -6.30 -4.93
CA LEU A 47 -1.44 -5.60 -4.04
C LEU A 47 -2.90 -5.76 -4.49
N ALA A 48 -3.16 -5.65 -5.80
CA ALA A 48 -4.50 -5.85 -6.34
C ALA A 48 -5.00 -7.31 -6.16
N GLN A 49 -4.12 -8.30 -6.33
CA GLN A 49 -4.45 -9.72 -6.12
C GLN A 49 -4.72 -10.03 -4.65
N GLU A 50 -3.86 -9.58 -3.73
CA GLU A 50 -4.07 -9.76 -2.30
C GLU A 50 -5.35 -9.08 -1.83
N SER A 51 -5.63 -7.87 -2.32
CA SER A 51 -6.89 -7.17 -2.03
C SER A 51 -8.10 -7.93 -2.55
N LEU A 52 -8.02 -8.52 -3.75
CA LEU A 52 -9.10 -9.32 -4.30
C LEU A 52 -9.36 -10.60 -3.49
N LYS A 53 -8.33 -11.20 -2.87
CA LYS A 53 -8.51 -12.36 -1.97
C LYS A 53 -9.30 -12.01 -0.71
N LYS A 54 -9.17 -10.78 -0.21
CA LYS A 54 -9.94 -10.28 0.94
C LYS A 54 -11.31 -9.68 0.54
N SER A 55 -11.54 -9.47 -0.76
CA SER A 55 -12.79 -8.94 -1.28
C SER A 55 -13.94 -9.93 -1.16
N ALA A 56 -15.13 -9.42 -0.85
CA ALA A 56 -16.38 -10.18 -0.96
C ALA A 56 -16.80 -10.43 -2.42
N SER A 57 -16.18 -9.74 -3.39
CA SER A 57 -16.45 -9.89 -4.82
C SER A 57 -15.32 -10.68 -5.51
N PRO A 58 -15.65 -11.65 -6.39
CA PRO A 58 -14.63 -12.38 -7.13
C PRO A 58 -14.00 -11.57 -8.28
N ARG A 59 -14.43 -10.32 -8.51
CA ARG A 59 -14.00 -9.50 -9.65
C ARG A 59 -13.69 -8.05 -9.34
N ASN A 60 -14.14 -7.54 -8.19
CA ASN A 60 -14.02 -6.14 -7.84
C ASN A 60 -13.24 -6.00 -6.55
N VAL A 61 -12.44 -4.95 -6.47
CA VAL A 61 -11.73 -4.54 -5.27
C VAL A 61 -12.26 -3.18 -4.86
N VAL A 62 -12.65 -3.04 -3.59
CA VAL A 62 -13.05 -1.77 -2.99
C VAL A 62 -11.99 -1.29 -2.00
N TYR A 63 -12.09 -0.03 -1.58
CA TYR A 63 -11.09 0.59 -0.69
C TYR A 63 -10.85 -0.20 0.60
N ASN A 64 -11.92 -0.69 1.24
CA ASN A 64 -11.79 -1.44 2.49
C ASN A 64 -11.00 -2.74 2.30
N ASP A 65 -11.09 -3.39 1.13
CA ASP A 65 -10.29 -4.59 0.85
C ASP A 65 -8.79 -4.25 0.85
N LEU A 66 -8.42 -3.13 0.21
CA LEU A 66 -7.04 -2.61 0.21
C LEU A 66 -6.58 -2.25 1.62
N ALA A 67 -7.37 -1.48 2.36
CA ALA A 67 -7.02 -1.02 3.70
C ALA A 67 -6.84 -2.18 4.66
N ASN A 68 -7.67 -3.23 4.55
CA ASN A 68 -7.52 -4.44 5.35
C ASN A 68 -6.23 -5.20 5.01
N VAL A 69 -5.88 -5.34 3.72
CA VAL A 69 -4.58 -5.95 3.35
C VAL A 69 -3.41 -5.16 3.91
N VAL A 70 -3.43 -3.83 3.79
CA VAL A 70 -2.38 -2.96 4.32
C VAL A 70 -2.25 -3.06 5.84
N ASN A 71 -3.38 -3.19 6.54
CA ASN A 71 -3.41 -3.30 8.00
C ASN A 71 -2.97 -4.69 8.50
N ASP A 72 -3.38 -5.76 7.81
CA ASP A 72 -3.23 -7.12 8.32
C ASP A 72 -1.89 -7.77 7.94
N GLU A 73 -1.30 -7.36 6.82
CA GLU A 73 -0.09 -7.99 6.27
C GLU A 73 1.14 -7.07 6.45
N GLU A 74 2.19 -7.60 7.09
CA GLU A 74 3.39 -6.82 7.44
C GLU A 74 4.10 -6.22 6.22
N GLU A 75 4.12 -6.94 5.09
CA GLU A 75 4.79 -6.53 3.86
C GLU A 75 4.15 -5.29 3.21
N PHE A 76 2.90 -4.96 3.58
CA PHE A 76 2.17 -3.79 3.08
C PHE A 76 2.09 -2.64 4.09
N GLN A 77 2.60 -2.80 5.32
CA GLN A 77 2.51 -1.78 6.38
C GLN A 77 3.18 -0.45 6.03
N PHE A 78 4.13 -0.42 5.10
CA PHE A 78 4.70 0.83 4.59
C PHE A 78 3.66 1.74 3.90
N LEU A 79 2.47 1.22 3.58
CA LEU A 79 1.33 1.96 3.03
C LEU A 79 0.31 2.42 4.08
N ALA A 80 0.48 2.12 5.37
CA ALA A 80 -0.53 2.40 6.39
C ALA A 80 -0.97 3.88 6.42
N ASP A 81 -0.03 4.80 6.26
CA ASP A 81 -0.29 6.24 6.22
C ASP A 81 -0.93 6.71 4.90
N VAL A 82 -0.82 5.92 3.84
CA VAL A 82 -1.33 6.22 2.49
C VAL A 82 -2.72 5.62 2.29
N VAL A 83 -2.96 4.43 2.84
CA VAL A 83 -4.20 3.65 2.71
C VAL A 83 -4.68 3.22 4.11
N PRO A 84 -5.08 4.17 4.97
CA PRO A 84 -5.52 3.85 6.31
C PRO A 84 -6.88 3.14 6.33
N THR A 85 -7.11 2.31 7.34
CA THR A 85 -8.46 1.83 7.68
C THR A 85 -9.35 3.01 8.08
N LYS A 86 -10.54 3.07 7.50
CA LYS A 86 -11.51 4.13 7.81
C LYS A 86 -12.21 3.78 9.12
N ILE A 87 -12.16 4.73 10.05
CA ILE A 87 -12.98 4.74 11.27
C ILE A 87 -13.95 5.91 11.21
N LEU A 88 -15.20 5.69 11.63
CA LEU A 88 -16.16 6.78 11.78
C LEU A 88 -15.74 7.65 12.97
N ALA A 89 -15.88 8.98 12.85
CA ALA A 89 -15.55 9.88 13.95
C ALA A 89 -16.35 9.54 15.23
N SER A 90 -17.61 9.13 15.08
CA SER A 90 -18.44 8.66 16.19
C SER A 90 -17.87 7.42 16.86
N GLU A 91 -17.41 6.44 16.08
CA GLU A 91 -16.81 5.20 16.57
C GLU A 91 -15.49 5.48 17.29
N TYR A 92 -14.65 6.35 16.73
CA TYR A 92 -13.42 6.80 17.38
C TYR A 92 -13.71 7.49 18.72
N LEU A 93 -14.70 8.39 18.78
CA LEU A 93 -15.10 9.06 20.02
C LEU A 93 -15.63 8.07 21.07
N GLU A 94 -16.32 7.01 20.65
CA GLU A 94 -16.78 5.94 21.54
C GLU A 94 -15.60 5.11 22.06
N MET A 95 -14.65 4.74 21.20
CA MET A 95 -13.43 4.02 21.60
C MET A 95 -12.60 4.82 22.62
N MET A 96 -12.46 6.14 22.43
CA MET A 96 -11.75 7.01 23.38
C MET A 96 -12.45 7.07 24.73
N LYS A 97 -13.79 7.19 24.76
CA LYS A 97 -14.56 7.18 26.01
C LYS A 97 -14.47 5.86 26.77
N GLN A 98 -14.36 4.74 26.06
CA GLN A 98 -14.21 3.40 26.66
C GLN A 98 -12.81 3.24 27.29
N GLN A 99 -11.75 3.67 26.59
CA GLN A 99 -10.39 3.63 27.11
C GLN A 99 -10.21 4.51 28.36
N GLU A 100 -10.86 5.66 28.43
CA GLU A 100 -10.88 6.54 29.62
C GLU A 100 -11.55 5.87 30.84
N GLN A 101 -12.63 5.11 30.61
CA GLN A 101 -13.35 4.41 31.69
C GLN A 101 -12.60 3.17 32.20
N GLU A 102 -11.93 2.44 31.30
CA GLU A 102 -11.10 1.29 31.65
C GLU A 102 -9.84 1.71 32.43
N GLY A 103 -9.21 2.84 32.05
CA GLY A 103 -8.05 3.38 32.77
C GLY A 103 -8.36 3.91 34.18
N ASN A 104 -9.61 4.31 34.46
CA ASN A 104 -10.03 4.82 35.76
C ASN A 104 -10.48 3.72 36.75
N SER A 105 -10.63 2.47 36.28
CA SER A 105 -11.12 1.34 37.10
C SER A 105 -9.98 0.48 37.69
N GLY A 106 -8.73 0.80 37.41
CA GLY A 106 -7.54 0.05 37.87
C GLY A 106 -6.81 0.64 39.07
N ASN A 107 -7.43 1.56 39.82
CA ASN A 107 -6.78 2.33 40.89
C ASN A 107 -7.52 2.26 42.25
N ASP A 108 -8.17 1.13 42.53
CA ASP A 108 -8.68 0.74 43.87
C ASP A 108 -7.96 -0.53 44.37
#